data_AF-A0A0U1D4A2-F1
#
_entry.id   AF-A0A0U1D4A2-F1
#
_cell.length_a   1.000
_cell.length_b   1.000
_cell.length_c   1.000
_cell.angle_alpha   90.00
_cell.angle_beta   90.00
_cell.angle_gamma   90.00
#
_symmetry.space_group_name_H-M   'P 1'
#
loop_
_entity.id
_entity.type
_entity.pdbx_description
1 polymer ?
#
loop_
_entity_poly.entity_id
_entity_poly.type
_entity_poly.pdbx_seq_one_letter_code
_entity_poly.pdbx_strand_id
1 'polypeptide(L)'
;MLSAREKILVEGQHDWVKLWEVHRHVAEENLDGSLAEIQQRTLEVVRLLISEGVAEVGDLRDHGANFVPWNSSAHEAVQRIAAEYVDRFNDRAGWPWTLWLRVTDKGKEMARSYESEYANWLDELRQQGREDEALPARFEPGA
;
A
#
# COMPACT_ATOMS: atom_id res chain seq x y z
N MET A 1 -11.51 9.77 -10.02
CA MET A 1 -11.48 8.64 -9.08
C MET A 1 -10.02 8.31 -8.89
N LEU A 2 -9.54 8.45 -7.66
CA LEU A 2 -8.16 8.16 -7.32
C LEU A 2 -7.87 6.68 -7.48
N SER A 3 -6.71 6.39 -8.07
CA SER A 3 -6.08 5.08 -8.08
C SER A 3 -5.43 4.74 -6.75
N ALA A 4 -5.10 3.46 -6.55
CA ALA A 4 -4.46 2.98 -5.34
C ALA A 4 -3.14 3.69 -5.10
N ARG A 5 -2.37 3.92 -6.17
CA ARG A 5 -1.11 4.67 -6.13
C ARG A 5 -1.30 6.08 -5.57
N GLU A 6 -2.35 6.79 -5.99
CA GLU A 6 -2.59 8.17 -5.60
C GLU A 6 -3.07 8.26 -4.14
N LYS A 7 -3.95 7.35 -3.71
CA LYS A 7 -4.38 7.23 -2.31
C LYS A 7 -3.19 6.98 -1.38
N ILE A 8 -2.32 6.02 -1.73
CA ILE A 8 -1.11 5.68 -0.96
C ILE A 8 -0.16 6.87 -0.83
N LEU A 9 0.00 7.68 -1.88
CA LEU A 9 0.83 8.88 -1.82
C LEU A 9 0.26 9.91 -0.83
N VAL A 10 -1.06 10.10 -0.81
CA VAL A 10 -1.72 11.03 0.14
C VAL A 10 -1.67 10.52 1.56
N GLU A 11 -1.97 9.23 1.79
CA GLU A 11 -1.95 8.59 3.11
C GLU A 11 -0.55 8.61 3.73
N GLY A 12 0.49 8.35 2.94
CA GLY A 12 1.87 8.30 3.42
C GLY A 12 2.56 9.66 3.60
N GLN A 13 1.84 10.78 3.47
CA GLN A 13 2.46 12.11 3.65
C GLN A 13 2.97 12.35 5.07
N HIS A 14 2.29 11.77 6.07
CA HIS A 14 2.54 12.03 7.49
C HIS A 14 3.00 10.80 8.28
N ASP A 15 2.83 9.59 7.75
CA ASP A 15 3.20 8.36 8.43
C ASP A 15 3.70 7.29 7.44
N TRP A 16 4.20 6.18 7.96
CA TRP A 16 4.54 4.99 7.20
C TRP A 16 3.27 4.30 6.70
N VAL A 17 3.36 3.73 5.51
CA VAL A 17 2.25 2.99 4.89
C VAL A 17 2.56 1.50 4.94
N LYS A 18 1.67 0.69 5.49
CA LYS A 18 1.72 -0.77 5.43
C LYS A 18 1.42 -1.25 4.03
N LEU A 19 2.02 -2.38 3.66
CA LEU A 19 1.64 -3.07 2.43
C LEU A 19 0.15 -3.47 2.42
N TRP A 20 -0.46 -3.67 3.59
CA TRP A 20 -1.89 -3.88 3.74
C TRP A 20 -2.72 -2.78 3.09
N GLU A 21 -2.38 -1.51 3.30
CA GLU A 21 -3.15 -0.41 2.70
C GLU A 21 -3.01 -0.41 1.17
N VAL A 22 -1.84 -0.76 0.63
CA VAL A 22 -1.63 -0.91 -0.83
C VAL A 22 -2.48 -2.07 -1.37
N HIS A 23 -2.49 -3.22 -0.68
CA HIS A 23 -3.32 -4.36 -1.05
C HIS A 23 -4.80 -3.97 -1.07
N ARG A 24 -5.28 -3.32 0.00
CA ARG A 24 -6.68 -2.94 0.16
C ARG A 24 -7.17 -2.04 -0.97
N HIS A 25 -6.44 -0.97 -1.26
CA HIS A 25 -6.83 -0.06 -2.34
C HIS A 25 -6.84 -0.74 -3.71
N VAL A 26 -5.87 -1.64 -3.96
CA VAL A 26 -5.86 -2.43 -5.21
C VAL A 26 -7.04 -3.39 -5.28
N ALA A 27 -7.41 -4.04 -4.17
CA ALA A 27 -8.55 -4.95 -4.09
C ALA A 27 -9.88 -4.22 -4.29
N GLU A 28 -10.06 -3.06 -3.66
CA GLU A 28 -11.25 -2.20 -3.82
C GLU A 28 -11.45 -1.73 -5.26
N GLU A 29 -10.36 -1.46 -5.98
CA GLU A 29 -10.40 -1.07 -7.40
C GLU A 29 -10.66 -2.26 -8.35
N ASN A 30 -10.51 -3.49 -7.87
CA ASN A 30 -10.52 -4.70 -8.70
C ASN A 30 -11.33 -5.83 -8.04
N LEU A 31 -12.50 -5.50 -7.45
CA LEU A 31 -13.30 -6.46 -6.69
C LEU A 31 -13.67 -7.72 -7.46
N ASP A 32 -13.87 -7.63 -8.78
CA ASP A 32 -14.21 -8.77 -9.63
C ASP A 32 -13.01 -9.68 -10.00
N GLY A 33 -11.79 -9.27 -9.61
CA GLY A 33 -10.56 -10.01 -9.89
C GLY A 33 -10.33 -11.21 -8.97
N SER A 34 -9.37 -12.04 -9.36
CA SER A 34 -8.79 -13.09 -8.52
C SER A 34 -7.75 -12.53 -7.55
N LEU A 35 -7.51 -13.23 -6.43
CA LEU A 35 -6.47 -12.84 -5.47
C LEU A 35 -5.08 -12.73 -6.14
N ALA A 36 -4.76 -13.61 -7.08
CA ALA A 36 -3.48 -13.57 -7.80
C ALA A 36 -3.33 -12.29 -8.64
N GLU A 37 -4.41 -11.82 -9.28
CA GLU A 37 -4.41 -10.55 -10.01
C GLU A 37 -4.25 -9.36 -9.07
N ILE A 38 -4.91 -9.37 -7.90
CA ILE A 38 -4.72 -8.34 -6.87
C ILE A 38 -3.26 -8.32 -6.42
N GLN A 39 -2.69 -9.48 -6.07
CA GLN A 39 -1.30 -9.61 -5.65
C GLN A 39 -0.32 -9.07 -6.70
N GLN A 40 -0.51 -9.44 -7.96
CA GLN A 40 0.31 -8.94 -9.06
C GLN A 40 0.22 -7.41 -9.19
N ARG A 41 -0.98 -6.84 -9.12
CA ARG A 41 -1.20 -5.40 -9.21
C ARG A 41 -0.62 -4.65 -8.01
N THR A 42 -0.74 -5.20 -6.80
CA THR A 42 -0.11 -4.64 -5.59
C THR A 42 1.41 -4.54 -5.78
N LEU A 43 2.05 -5.62 -6.25
CA LEU A 43 3.49 -5.64 -6.51
C LEU A 43 3.88 -4.66 -7.62
N GLU A 44 3.05 -4.50 -8.64
CA GLU A 44 3.26 -3.51 -9.70
C GLU A 44 3.18 -2.06 -9.19
N VAL A 45 2.19 -1.74 -8.37
CA VAL A 45 2.06 -0.41 -7.72
C VAL A 45 3.30 -0.12 -6.88
N VAL A 46 3.74 -1.07 -6.04
CA VAL A 46 4.96 -0.94 -5.24
C VAL A 46 6.20 -0.72 -6.13
N ARG A 47 6.34 -1.53 -7.18
CA ARG A 47 7.45 -1.40 -8.15
C ARG A 47 7.48 0.00 -8.77
N LEU A 48 6.33 0.51 -9.22
CA LEU A 48 6.21 1.83 -9.83
C LEU A 48 6.61 2.92 -8.85
N LEU A 49 6.05 2.91 -7.64
CA LEU A 49 6.37 3.88 -6.58
C LEU A 49 7.87 3.95 -6.28
N ILE A 50 8.55 2.80 -6.18
CA ILE A 50 10.00 2.73 -5.95
C ILE A 50 10.78 3.20 -7.18
N SER A 51 10.42 2.71 -8.37
CA SER A 51 11.15 3.02 -9.61
C SER A 51 11.09 4.50 -9.98
N GLU A 52 9.99 5.17 -9.64
CA GLU A 52 9.81 6.61 -9.83
C GLU A 52 10.45 7.44 -8.71
N GLY A 53 10.96 6.78 -7.66
CA GLY A 53 11.56 7.42 -6.49
C GLY A 53 10.55 8.26 -5.69
N VAL A 54 9.26 7.89 -5.73
CA VAL A 54 8.21 8.56 -4.96
C VAL A 54 7.94 7.86 -3.64
N ALA A 55 8.28 6.57 -3.51
CA ALA A 55 8.31 5.87 -2.24
C ALA A 55 9.56 4.97 -2.13
N GLU A 56 9.86 4.58 -0.90
CA GLU A 56 10.91 3.61 -0.56
C GLU A 56 10.29 2.50 0.29
N VAL A 57 10.87 1.30 0.22
CA VAL A 57 10.55 0.20 1.14
C VAL A 57 11.68 0.01 2.13
N GLY A 58 11.35 -0.45 3.32
CA GLY A 58 12.31 -0.49 4.42
C GLY A 58 11.81 -1.27 5.62
N ASP A 59 12.70 -1.37 6.60
CA ASP A 59 12.35 -1.90 7.92
C ASP A 59 12.09 -0.73 8.88
N LEU A 60 11.13 -0.91 9.78
CA LEU A 60 11.01 -0.06 10.95
C LEU A 60 11.94 -0.57 12.07
N ARG A 61 12.75 0.34 12.61
CA ARG A 61 13.66 0.14 13.74
C ARG A 61 13.23 1.03 14.90
N ASP A 62 13.87 0.85 16.04
CA ASP A 62 13.67 1.70 17.23
C ASP A 62 12.18 1.79 17.63
N HIS A 63 11.52 0.63 17.72
CA HIS A 63 10.09 0.51 18.03
C HIS A 63 9.15 1.27 17.07
N GLY A 64 9.52 1.41 15.79
CA GLY A 64 8.70 2.10 14.80
C GLY A 64 9.10 3.55 14.56
N ALA A 65 9.97 4.12 15.40
CA ALA A 65 10.36 5.53 15.31
C ALA A 65 11.28 5.84 14.12
N ASN A 66 11.96 4.82 13.58
CA ASN A 66 13.00 5.02 12.58
C ASN A 66 12.79 4.10 11.37
N PHE A 67 12.60 4.68 10.19
CA PHE A 67 12.51 3.94 8.93
C PHE A 67 13.90 3.81 8.30
N VAL A 68 14.33 2.57 8.06
CA VAL A 68 15.59 2.26 7.40
C VAL A 68 15.30 1.70 6.01
N PRO A 69 15.53 2.49 4.93
CA PRO A 69 15.33 2.03 3.57
C PRO A 69 16.19 0.81 3.26
N TRP A 70 15.65 -0.12 2.48
CA TRP A 70 16.47 -1.22 1.96
C TRP A 70 17.43 -0.71 0.90
N ASN A 71 18.68 -1.14 0.98
CA ASN A 71 19.69 -0.88 -0.05
C ASN A 71 19.58 -1.95 -1.15
N SER A 72 18.53 -1.87 -1.96
CA SER A 72 18.23 -2.81 -3.04
C SER A 72 17.56 -2.10 -4.21
N SER A 73 17.71 -2.65 -5.41
CA SER A 73 16.95 -2.18 -6.58
C SER A 73 15.43 -2.39 -6.38
N ALA A 74 14.61 -1.66 -7.16
CA ALA A 74 13.15 -1.85 -7.15
C ALA A 74 12.75 -3.30 -7.45
N HIS A 75 13.50 -3.98 -8.32
CA HIS A 75 13.24 -5.38 -8.65
C HIS A 75 13.47 -6.32 -7.46
N GLU A 76 14.64 -6.20 -6.81
CA GLU A 76 15.00 -7.01 -5.64
C GLU A 76 14.05 -6.75 -4.45
N ALA A 77 13.71 -5.48 -4.23
CA ALA A 77 12.72 -5.08 -3.23
C ALA A 77 11.37 -5.77 -3.44
N VAL A 78 10.85 -5.73 -4.67
CA VAL A 78 9.56 -6.35 -5.03
C VAL A 78 9.62 -7.87 -4.93
N GLN A 79 10.74 -8.50 -5.30
CA GLN A 79 10.92 -9.95 -5.11
C GLN A 79 10.88 -10.33 -3.62
N ARG A 80 11.56 -9.57 -2.76
CA ARG A 80 11.53 -9.78 -1.31
C ARG A 80 10.12 -9.61 -0.76
N ILE A 81 9.39 -8.58 -1.19
CA ILE A 81 8.00 -8.36 -0.79
C ILE A 81 7.12 -9.52 -1.24
N ALA A 82 7.25 -9.98 -2.49
CA ALA A 82 6.46 -11.09 -3.01
C ALA A 82 6.62 -12.37 -2.16
N ALA A 83 7.84 -12.69 -1.71
CA ALA A 83 8.09 -13.86 -0.88
C ALA A 83 7.40 -13.79 0.51
N GLU A 84 7.19 -12.59 1.07
CA GLU A 84 6.51 -12.43 2.35
C GLU A 84 4.99 -12.23 2.19
N TYR A 85 4.57 -11.55 1.13
CA TYR A 85 3.18 -11.19 0.88
C TYR A 85 2.39 -12.28 0.13
N VAL A 86 2.95 -12.80 -0.97
CA VAL A 86 2.25 -13.77 -1.82
C VAL A 86 2.35 -15.16 -1.21
N ASP A 87 3.58 -15.61 -0.92
CA ASP A 87 3.81 -16.97 -0.42
C ASP A 87 3.26 -17.19 0.99
N ARG A 88 3.09 -16.10 1.76
CA ARG A 88 2.53 -16.11 3.12
C ARG A 88 1.28 -15.26 3.25
N PHE A 89 0.49 -15.15 2.19
CA PHE A 89 -0.71 -14.32 2.18
C PHE A 89 -1.65 -14.57 3.37
N ASN A 90 -1.79 -15.84 3.77
CA ASN A 90 -2.66 -16.24 4.88
C ASN A 90 -2.11 -15.94 6.28
N ASP A 91 -0.87 -15.44 6.40
CA ASP A 91 -0.31 -15.03 7.68
C ASP A 91 -0.85 -13.65 8.11
N ARG A 92 -1.91 -13.68 8.92
CA ARG A 92 -2.57 -12.49 9.48
C ARG A 92 -1.66 -11.63 10.36
N ALA A 93 -0.62 -12.21 10.96
CA ALA A 93 0.30 -11.49 11.85
C ALA A 93 1.58 -11.04 11.13
N GLY A 94 1.84 -11.55 9.92
CA GLY A 94 3.03 -11.30 9.13
C GLY A 94 2.95 -10.05 8.26
N TRP A 95 2.85 -10.25 6.95
CA TRP A 95 2.98 -9.18 5.96
C TRP A 95 2.07 -7.96 6.15
N PRO A 96 0.81 -8.05 6.65
CA PRO A 96 -0.03 -6.86 6.79
C PRO A 96 0.52 -5.85 7.80
N TRP A 97 1.37 -6.31 8.72
CA TRP A 97 1.87 -5.54 9.86
C TRP A 97 3.40 -5.36 9.88
N THR A 98 4.12 -5.97 8.93
CA THR A 98 5.59 -6.01 8.95
C THR A 98 6.25 -5.43 7.70
N LEU A 99 5.51 -5.22 6.61
CA LEU A 99 6.02 -4.63 5.38
C LEU A 99 5.57 -3.18 5.25
N TRP A 100 6.55 -2.27 5.12
CA TRP A 100 6.34 -0.83 5.22
C TRP A 100 6.91 -0.07 4.03
N LEU A 101 6.22 1.01 3.67
CA LEU A 101 6.61 1.99 2.68
C LEU A 101 6.73 3.36 3.34
N ARG A 102 7.70 4.13 2.87
CA ARG A 102 7.85 5.55 3.18
C ARG A 102 7.65 6.35 1.91
N VAL A 103 6.70 7.28 1.91
CA VAL A 103 6.61 8.27 0.82
C VAL A 103 7.77 9.27 0.98
N THR A 104 8.53 9.42 -0.10
CA THR A 104 9.69 10.34 -0.16
C THR A 104 9.21 11.79 -0.27
N ASP A 105 10.12 12.76 -0.17
CA ASP A 105 9.77 14.17 -0.39
C ASP A 105 9.21 14.42 -1.79
N LYS A 106 9.74 13.74 -2.82
CA LYS A 106 9.19 13.78 -4.18
C LYS A 106 7.78 13.22 -4.24
N GLY A 107 7.53 12.11 -3.53
CA GLY A 107 6.20 11.53 -3.42
C GLY A 107 5.22 12.45 -2.71
N LYS A 108 5.65 13.15 -1.66
CA LYS A 108 4.84 14.14 -0.93
C LYS A 108 4.50 15.35 -1.81
N GLU A 109 5.45 15.85 -2.59
CA GLU A 109 5.18 16.93 -3.54
C GLU A 109 4.10 16.51 -4.55
N MET A 110 4.19 15.28 -5.06
CA MET A 110 3.18 14.72 -5.95
C MET A 110 1.83 14.51 -5.25
N ALA A 111 1.83 14.00 -4.02
CA ALA A 111 0.64 13.74 -3.22
C ALA A 111 -0.25 14.98 -3.05
N ARG A 112 0.35 16.18 -2.90
CA ARG A 112 -0.38 17.45 -2.78
C ARG A 112 -1.33 17.72 -3.94
N SER A 113 -1.03 17.22 -5.13
CA SER A 113 -1.93 17.37 -6.29
C SER A 113 -3.22 16.54 -6.18
N TYR A 114 -3.27 15.56 -5.27
CA TYR A 114 -4.39 14.64 -5.06
C TYR A 114 -5.16 14.91 -3.77
N GLU A 115 -4.67 15.76 -2.86
CA GLU A 115 -5.26 15.98 -1.52
C GLU A 115 -6.73 16.37 -1.57
N SER A 116 -7.11 17.28 -2.48
CA SER A 116 -8.50 17.74 -2.59
C SER A 116 -9.44 16.63 -3.08
N GLU A 117 -9.00 15.83 -4.05
CA GLU A 117 -9.80 14.69 -4.53
C GLU A 117 -9.88 13.59 -3.47
N TYR A 118 -8.81 13.36 -2.72
CA TYR A 118 -8.76 12.37 -1.65
C TYR A 118 -9.68 12.75 -0.50
N ALA A 119 -9.70 14.02 -0.09
CA ALA A 119 -10.61 14.52 0.93
C ALA A 119 -12.08 14.31 0.53
N ASN A 120 -12.44 14.64 -0.71
CA ASN A 120 -13.79 14.42 -1.22
C ASN A 120 -14.17 12.93 -1.24
N TRP A 121 -13.27 12.08 -1.75
CA TRP A 121 -13.47 10.63 -1.78
C TRP A 121 -13.68 10.04 -0.38
N LEU A 122 -12.89 10.48 0.60
CA LEU A 122 -12.99 10.02 1.97
C LEU A 122 -14.28 10.49 2.65
N ASP A 123 -14.71 11.71 2.38
CA ASP A 123 -15.99 12.24 2.87
C ASP A 123 -17.18 11.49 2.27
N GLU A 124 -17.13 11.13 0.99
CA GLU A 124 -18.14 10.30 0.34
C GLU A 124 -18.22 8.89 0.97
N LEU A 125 -17.08 8.25 1.24
CA LEU A 125 -17.04 6.96 1.92
C LEU A 125 -17.64 7.02 3.31
N ARG A 126 -17.34 8.07 4.07
CA ARG A 126 -17.90 8.32 5.41
C ARG A 126 -19.40 8.50 5.38
N GLN A 127 -19.91 9.29 4.44
CA GLN A 127 -21.35 9.49 4.27
C GLN A 127 -22.09 8.20 3.92
N GLN A 128 -21.42 7.28 3.22
CA GLN A 128 -21.95 5.96 2.90
C GLN A 128 -21.77 4.93 4.02
N GLY A 129 -21.00 5.26 5.08
CA GLY A 129 -20.65 4.32 6.16
C GLY A 129 -19.72 3.19 5.71
N ARG A 130 -18.89 3.45 4.69
CA ARG A 130 -18.04 2.45 4.02
C ARG A 130 -16.54 2.60 4.30
N GLU A 131 -16.13 3.59 5.10
CA GLU A 131 -14.73 3.80 5.49
C GLU A 131 -14.12 2.53 6.12
N ASP A 132 -14.91 1.84 6.96
CA ASP A 132 -14.50 0.62 7.66
C ASP A 132 -15.04 -0.68 7.01
N GLU A 133 -15.52 -0.60 5.76
CA GLU A 133 -16.00 -1.79 5.05
C GLU A 133 -14.84 -2.77 4.80
N ALA A 134 -14.99 -4.00 5.30
CA ALA A 134 -14.02 -5.06 5.10
C ALA A 134 -13.98 -5.52 3.64
N LEU A 135 -12.84 -6.03 3.19
CA LEU A 135 -12.75 -6.62 1.86
C LEU A 135 -13.57 -7.92 1.81
N PRO A 136 -14.01 -8.36 0.61
CA PRO A 136 -14.45 -9.73 0.42
C PRO A 136 -13.43 -10.71 0.99
N ALA A 137 -13.89 -11.74 1.71
CA ALA A 137 -13.05 -12.72 2.42
C ALA A 137 -11.87 -13.24 1.58
N ARG A 138 -12.04 -13.47 0.28
CA ARG A 138 -10.97 -13.93 -0.63
C ARG A 138 -9.74 -12.99 -0.73
N PHE A 139 -9.87 -11.73 -0.29
CA PHE A 139 -8.80 -10.73 -0.25
C PHE A 139 -8.36 -10.40 1.18
N GLU A 140 -8.99 -10.99 2.19
CA GLU A 140 -8.57 -10.84 3.58
C GLU A 140 -7.52 -11.91 3.93
N PRO A 141 -6.40 -11.56 4.57
CA PRO A 141 -5.41 -12.56 4.97
C PRO A 141 -6.04 -13.56 5.94
N GLY A 142 -5.83 -14.85 5.67
CA GLY A 142 -6.25 -15.96 6.54
C GLY A 142 -7.77 -16.15 6.66
N ALA A 143 -8.55 -15.57 5.75
CA ALA A 143 -9.99 -15.84 5.63
C ALA A 143 -10.30 -17.25 5.09
#